data_AF-W7SVL0-F1
#
_entry.id   AF-W7SVL0-F1
#
_cell.length_a   1.000
_cell.length_b   1.000
_cell.length_c   1.000
_cell.angle_alpha   90.00
_cell.angle_beta   90.00
_cell.angle_gamma   90.00
#
_symmetry.space_group_name_H-M   'P 1'
#
loop_
_entity.id
_entity.type
_entity.pdbx_description
1 polymer ?
#
loop_
_entity_poly.entity_id
_entity_poly.type
_entity_poly.pdbx_seq_one_letter_code
_entity_poly.pdbx_strand_id
1 'polypeptide(L)'
;MAPGSPVYARSVIADTCASVAPVAVPRVRRAAARPLGHTVAELDHMPVADRLDFLRDLQSEWASRLAVDPCRWRNIEGVLEFFRDDELARPGSWMSIVDASILEGIERGTAIALGLSEDTFGNPGSTEWATYLRRLSDGELDRRSVHDAAWSRAEQAATEHGLALANAIGVAPTAAEWRFFQFSQVYRWAMRNEPTALLALGGPLVNSRIRELRMPFLSWFTDVTTPVPAYRGCAFAWALSRLNPVGGAFSAVGLLVAYLPNLFDDFLIDTGRTAARKRAH
;
A
#
# COMPACT_ATOMS: atom_id res chain seq x y z
N MET A 1 16.08 -13.12 92.80
CA MET A 1 15.54 -14.50 92.75
C MET A 1 14.40 -14.49 91.73
N ALA A 2 14.57 -15.17 90.60
CA ALA A 2 13.56 -15.30 89.54
C ALA A 2 12.41 -16.25 89.98
N PRO A 3 11.33 -16.49 89.19
CA PRO A 3 10.84 -15.85 87.95
C PRO A 3 9.31 -15.54 87.96
N GLY A 4 8.84 -14.80 86.96
CA GLY A 4 7.42 -14.69 86.62
C GLY A 4 7.25 -14.28 85.16
N SER A 5 7.21 -15.26 84.26
CA SER A 5 7.11 -15.09 82.80
C SER A 5 5.84 -14.34 82.37
N PRO A 6 5.93 -13.37 81.45
CA PRO A 6 4.80 -12.99 80.61
C PRO A 6 4.80 -13.79 79.30
N VAL A 7 3.62 -14.32 78.99
CA VAL A 7 3.28 -15.13 77.82
C VAL A 7 3.44 -14.31 76.53
N TYR A 8 4.23 -14.85 75.59
CA TYR A 8 4.34 -14.36 74.22
C TYR A 8 3.03 -14.61 73.44
N ALA A 9 2.37 -13.53 73.00
CA ALA A 9 1.33 -13.60 71.98
C ALA A 9 1.99 -13.75 70.59
N ARG A 10 1.97 -14.97 70.05
CA ARG A 10 2.30 -15.22 68.64
C ARG A 10 1.09 -14.83 67.78
N SER A 11 1.22 -13.75 67.03
CA SER A 11 0.33 -13.43 65.91
C SER A 11 0.60 -14.40 64.77
N VAL A 12 -0.38 -15.23 64.43
CA VAL A 12 -0.39 -16.06 63.22
C VAL A 12 -1.14 -15.26 62.16
N ILE A 13 -0.41 -14.55 61.30
CA ILE A 13 -0.95 -14.05 60.04
C ILE A 13 -0.93 -15.24 59.07
N ALA A 14 -2.07 -15.90 58.93
CA ALA A 14 -2.27 -16.89 57.89
C ALA A 14 -2.45 -16.18 56.55
N ASP A 15 -1.44 -16.29 55.70
CA ASP A 15 -1.49 -16.00 54.27
C ASP A 15 -2.68 -16.72 53.64
N THR A 16 -3.59 -15.96 53.03
CA THR A 16 -4.55 -16.51 52.06
C THR A 16 -4.52 -15.64 50.81
N CYS A 17 -3.40 -15.69 50.09
CA CYS A 17 -3.37 -15.28 48.69
C CYS A 17 -4.20 -16.28 47.89
N ALA A 18 -5.47 -15.95 47.65
CA ALA A 18 -6.32 -16.70 46.74
C ALA A 18 -5.68 -16.68 45.34
N SER A 19 -5.18 -17.83 44.90
CA SER A 19 -4.71 -18.03 43.53
C SER A 19 -5.92 -17.93 42.59
N VAL A 20 -6.01 -16.82 41.86
CA VAL A 20 -6.97 -16.67 40.77
C VAL A 20 -6.49 -17.56 39.63
N ALA A 21 -7.25 -18.60 39.32
CA ALA A 21 -6.97 -19.46 38.18
C ALA A 21 -6.91 -18.61 36.89
N PRO A 22 -5.92 -18.80 36.01
CA PRO A 22 -5.85 -18.07 34.77
C PRO A 22 -7.10 -18.38 33.94
N VAL A 23 -7.88 -17.35 33.64
CA VAL A 23 -8.98 -17.44 32.68
C VAL A 23 -8.36 -17.85 31.35
N ALA A 24 -8.70 -19.05 30.88
CA ALA A 24 -8.29 -19.53 29.56
C ALA A 24 -8.90 -18.59 28.52
N VAL A 25 -8.08 -17.68 27.99
CA VAL A 25 -8.43 -16.87 26.82
C VAL A 25 -8.71 -17.88 25.70
N PRO A 26 -9.92 -17.87 25.10
CA PRO A 26 -10.21 -18.73 23.97
C PRO A 26 -9.15 -18.48 22.90
N ARG A 27 -8.34 -19.50 22.59
CA ARG A 27 -7.51 -19.47 21.38
C ARG A 27 -8.47 -19.32 20.23
N VAL A 28 -8.58 -18.12 19.69
CA VAL A 28 -9.23 -17.87 18.41
C VAL A 28 -8.59 -18.87 17.45
N ARG A 29 -9.36 -19.86 17.00
CA ARG A 29 -8.92 -20.76 15.94
C ARG A 29 -8.73 -19.86 14.74
N ARG A 30 -7.47 -19.52 14.43
CA ARG A 30 -7.11 -18.92 13.14
C ARG A 30 -7.68 -19.83 12.07
N ALA A 31 -8.44 -19.28 11.13
CA ALA A 31 -8.89 -20.04 9.98
C ALA A 31 -7.66 -20.71 9.32
N ALA A 32 -7.86 -21.85 8.69
CA ALA A 32 -6.79 -22.44 7.90
C ALA A 32 -6.40 -21.42 6.82
N ALA A 33 -5.13 -21.03 6.78
CA ALA A 33 -4.67 -20.02 5.85
C ALA A 33 -5.03 -20.43 4.42
N ARG A 34 -5.60 -19.51 3.65
CA ARG A 34 -5.99 -19.77 2.25
C ARG A 34 -4.74 -20.21 1.48
N PRO A 35 -4.80 -21.30 0.69
CA PRO A 35 -3.64 -21.73 -0.08
C PRO A 35 -3.20 -20.61 -1.03
N LEU A 36 -1.89 -20.36 -1.06
CA LEU A 36 -1.26 -19.46 -2.02
C LEU A 36 -1.24 -20.10 -3.41
N GLY A 37 -1.43 -19.30 -4.44
CA GLY A 37 -1.16 -19.70 -5.83
C GLY A 37 -2.32 -19.47 -6.79
N HIS A 38 -3.05 -18.38 -6.61
CA HIS A 38 -3.98 -17.92 -7.62
C HIS A 38 -3.21 -17.47 -8.87
N THR A 39 -3.74 -17.83 -10.01
CA THR A 39 -3.28 -17.36 -11.33
C THR A 39 -3.85 -15.98 -11.64
N VAL A 40 -3.23 -15.25 -12.59
CA VAL A 40 -3.83 -14.00 -13.14
C VAL A 40 -5.28 -14.23 -13.58
N ALA A 41 -5.58 -15.37 -14.22
CA ALA A 41 -6.92 -15.66 -14.70
C ALA A 41 -7.93 -15.79 -13.55
N GLU A 42 -7.57 -16.47 -12.46
CA GLU A 42 -8.44 -16.58 -11.28
C GLU A 42 -8.66 -15.22 -10.61
N LEU A 43 -7.60 -14.41 -10.46
CA LEU A 43 -7.66 -13.07 -9.89
C LEU A 43 -8.48 -12.10 -10.77
N ASP A 44 -8.33 -12.16 -12.09
CA ASP A 44 -9.11 -11.37 -13.05
C ASP A 44 -10.61 -11.68 -12.96
N HIS A 45 -10.99 -12.92 -12.66
CA HIS A 45 -12.39 -13.29 -12.45
C HIS A 45 -12.95 -12.83 -11.10
N MET A 46 -12.12 -12.50 -10.12
CA MET A 46 -12.58 -12.00 -8.83
C MET A 46 -13.14 -10.57 -8.96
N PRO A 47 -14.29 -10.27 -8.32
CA PRO A 47 -14.69 -8.89 -8.06
C PRO A 47 -13.58 -8.10 -7.34
N VAL A 48 -13.49 -6.80 -7.60
CA VAL A 48 -12.47 -5.92 -6.97
C VAL A 48 -12.57 -5.95 -5.43
N ALA A 49 -13.78 -6.07 -4.87
CA ALA A 49 -13.97 -6.22 -3.43
C ALA A 49 -13.28 -7.49 -2.89
N ASP A 50 -13.42 -8.61 -3.58
CA ASP A 50 -12.81 -9.89 -3.19
C ASP A 50 -11.28 -9.84 -3.35
N ARG A 51 -10.76 -9.09 -4.33
CA ARG A 51 -9.32 -8.82 -4.47
C ARG A 51 -8.75 -8.01 -3.31
N LEU A 52 -9.52 -7.02 -2.84
CA LEU A 52 -9.13 -6.21 -1.68
C LEU A 52 -9.06 -7.07 -0.42
N ASP A 53 -10.05 -7.94 -0.20
CA ASP A 53 -10.04 -8.88 0.93
C ASP A 53 -8.89 -9.89 0.79
N PHE A 54 -8.68 -10.43 -0.40
CA PHE A 54 -7.51 -11.27 -0.72
C PHE A 54 -6.19 -10.60 -0.37
N LEU A 55 -5.98 -9.34 -0.75
CA LEU A 55 -4.74 -8.61 -0.46
C LEU A 55 -4.53 -8.39 1.05
N ARG A 56 -5.61 -8.11 1.78
CA ARG A 56 -5.60 -7.94 3.25
C ARG A 56 -5.32 -9.25 3.97
N ASP A 57 -5.88 -10.36 3.50
CA ASP A 57 -5.60 -11.70 4.01
C ASP A 57 -4.15 -12.11 3.74
N LEU A 58 -3.66 -11.88 2.51
CA LEU A 58 -2.27 -12.13 2.15
C LEU A 58 -1.30 -11.37 3.07
N GLN A 59 -1.60 -10.09 3.33
CA GLN A 59 -0.81 -9.25 4.23
C GLN A 59 -0.84 -9.75 5.68
N SER A 60 -2.02 -10.06 6.21
CA SER A 60 -2.21 -10.39 7.63
C SER A 60 -1.86 -11.84 8.00
N GLU A 61 -1.97 -12.79 7.07
CA GLU A 61 -1.76 -14.21 7.34
C GLU A 61 -0.40 -14.75 6.86
N TRP A 62 0.03 -14.33 5.68
CA TRP A 62 1.22 -14.88 5.03
C TRP A 62 2.41 -13.94 5.16
N ALA A 63 2.26 -12.69 4.75
CA ALA A 63 3.34 -11.72 4.83
C ALA A 63 3.74 -11.40 6.28
N SER A 64 2.83 -11.57 7.25
CA SER A 64 3.14 -11.44 8.69
C SER A 64 4.07 -12.52 9.24
N ARG A 65 4.30 -13.61 8.48
CA ARG A 65 5.26 -14.66 8.85
C ARG A 65 6.71 -14.30 8.49
N LEU A 66 6.87 -13.37 7.55
CA LEU A 66 8.13 -12.66 7.36
C LEU A 66 8.18 -11.64 8.50
N ALA A 67 9.29 -11.53 9.23
CA ALA A 67 9.39 -10.69 10.43
C ALA A 67 9.47 -9.17 10.09
N VAL A 68 8.46 -8.67 9.39
CA VAL A 68 8.39 -7.35 8.74
C VAL A 68 7.07 -6.65 9.05
N ASP A 69 7.09 -5.31 9.09
CA ASP A 69 5.93 -4.47 9.42
C ASP A 69 4.70 -4.83 8.56
N PRO A 70 3.50 -5.07 9.15
CA PRO A 70 2.32 -5.48 8.40
C PRO A 70 1.91 -4.52 7.28
N CYS A 71 2.21 -3.22 7.33
CA CYS A 71 1.71 -2.22 6.38
C CYS A 71 2.69 -1.97 5.23
N ARG A 72 2.83 -2.91 4.29
CA ARG A 72 3.91 -2.89 3.27
C ARG A 72 3.46 -2.60 1.82
N TRP A 73 2.16 -2.67 1.55
CA TRP A 73 1.55 -2.39 0.24
C TRP A 73 0.12 -1.87 0.37
N ARG A 74 -0.16 -1.13 1.44
CA ARG A 74 -1.49 -0.57 1.67
C ARG A 74 -1.88 0.48 0.65
N ASN A 75 -0.93 1.07 -0.09
CA ASN A 75 -1.26 1.85 -1.27
C ASN A 75 -2.07 1.04 -2.31
N ILE A 76 -1.77 -0.24 -2.51
CA ILE A 76 -2.53 -1.10 -3.43
C ILE A 76 -3.95 -1.34 -2.89
N GLU A 77 -4.14 -1.42 -1.58
CA GLU A 77 -5.49 -1.39 -0.97
C GLU A 77 -6.23 -0.11 -1.41
N GLY A 78 -5.57 1.05 -1.36
CA GLY A 78 -6.14 2.33 -1.82
C GLY A 78 -6.50 2.37 -3.31
N VAL A 79 -5.69 1.72 -4.16
CA VAL A 79 -6.00 1.58 -5.60
C VAL A 79 -7.24 0.70 -5.80
N LEU A 80 -7.33 -0.44 -5.10
CA LEU A 80 -8.47 -1.35 -5.18
C LEU A 80 -9.75 -0.74 -4.61
N GLU A 81 -9.65 0.01 -3.50
CA GLU A 81 -10.76 0.78 -2.94
C GLU A 81 -11.29 1.79 -3.98
N PHE A 82 -10.40 2.50 -4.67
CA PHE A 82 -10.79 3.40 -5.75
C PHE A 82 -11.44 2.65 -6.92
N PHE A 83 -10.86 1.55 -7.39
CA PHE A 83 -11.44 0.75 -8.48
C PHE A 83 -12.84 0.23 -8.13
N ARG A 84 -13.06 -0.19 -6.87
CA ARG A 84 -14.36 -0.61 -6.38
C ARG A 84 -15.36 0.55 -6.43
N ASP A 85 -14.98 1.69 -5.88
CA ASP A 85 -15.89 2.84 -5.70
C ASP A 85 -16.25 3.53 -7.03
N ASP A 86 -15.36 3.46 -8.03
CA ASP A 86 -15.57 3.99 -9.39
C ASP A 86 -16.02 2.92 -10.42
N GLU A 87 -16.31 1.69 -9.97
CA GLU A 87 -16.72 0.54 -10.80
C GLU A 87 -15.76 0.20 -11.96
N LEU A 88 -14.46 0.37 -11.72
CA LEU A 88 -13.38 0.07 -12.67
C LEU A 88 -12.88 -1.37 -12.50
N ALA A 89 -11.92 -1.77 -13.35
CA ALA A 89 -11.28 -3.09 -13.31
C ALA A 89 -12.29 -4.27 -13.29
N ARG A 90 -13.36 -4.17 -14.09
CA ARG A 90 -14.32 -5.27 -14.27
C ARG A 90 -13.63 -6.50 -14.86
N PRO A 91 -14.01 -7.73 -14.48
CA PRO A 91 -13.39 -8.95 -15.01
C PRO A 91 -13.25 -8.97 -16.54
N GLY A 92 -12.07 -9.36 -17.03
CA GLY A 92 -11.73 -9.38 -18.46
C GLY A 92 -11.46 -8.02 -19.10
N SER A 93 -11.63 -6.91 -18.37
CA SER A 93 -11.18 -5.58 -18.83
C SER A 93 -9.66 -5.47 -18.80
N TRP A 94 -9.12 -4.56 -19.61
CA TRP A 94 -7.68 -4.30 -19.64
C TRP A 94 -7.14 -3.96 -18.24
N MET A 95 -7.80 -3.05 -17.53
CA MET A 95 -7.39 -2.64 -16.18
C MET A 95 -7.43 -3.81 -15.19
N SER A 96 -8.40 -4.71 -15.33
CA SER A 96 -8.54 -5.89 -14.48
C SER A 96 -7.41 -6.90 -14.66
N ILE A 97 -7.00 -7.17 -15.89
CA ILE A 97 -5.90 -8.09 -16.20
C ILE A 97 -4.57 -7.56 -15.65
N VAL A 98 -4.34 -6.25 -15.79
CA VAL A 98 -3.14 -5.59 -15.29
C VAL A 98 -3.10 -5.63 -13.75
N ASP A 99 -4.20 -5.29 -13.09
CA ASP A 99 -4.34 -5.37 -11.63
C ASP A 99 -4.16 -6.80 -11.11
N ALA A 100 -4.81 -7.77 -11.74
CA ALA A 100 -4.67 -9.19 -11.40
C ALA A 100 -3.21 -9.68 -11.52
N SER A 101 -2.45 -9.17 -12.49
CA SER A 101 -1.01 -9.49 -12.64
C SER A 101 -0.16 -8.90 -11.52
N ILE A 102 -0.53 -7.73 -10.99
CA ILE A 102 0.12 -7.14 -9.81
C ILE A 102 -0.14 -8.03 -8.59
N LEU A 103 -1.39 -8.42 -8.37
CA LEU A 103 -1.79 -9.27 -7.24
C LEU A 103 -1.15 -10.66 -7.29
N GLU A 104 -1.08 -11.29 -8.46
CA GLU A 104 -0.35 -12.54 -8.66
C GLU A 104 1.13 -12.36 -8.28
N GLY A 105 1.77 -11.29 -8.78
CA GLY A 105 3.16 -11.00 -8.45
C GLY A 105 3.42 -10.90 -6.94
N ILE A 106 2.51 -10.26 -6.19
CA ILE A 106 2.63 -10.14 -4.73
C ILE A 106 2.43 -11.49 -4.04
N GLU A 107 1.43 -12.27 -4.43
CA GLU A 107 1.13 -13.57 -3.84
C GLU A 107 2.27 -14.57 -4.08
N ARG A 108 2.68 -14.70 -5.35
CA ARG A 108 3.79 -15.57 -5.75
C ARG A 108 5.10 -15.11 -5.11
N GLY A 109 5.36 -13.80 -5.10
CA GLY A 109 6.52 -13.23 -4.42
C GLY A 109 6.54 -13.53 -2.93
N THR A 110 5.38 -13.50 -2.27
CA THR A 110 5.23 -13.87 -0.86
C THR A 110 5.51 -15.36 -0.64
N ALA A 111 4.96 -16.23 -1.49
CA ALA A 111 5.21 -17.68 -1.43
C ALA A 111 6.70 -18.00 -1.60
N ILE A 112 7.38 -17.33 -2.53
CA ILE A 112 8.81 -17.47 -2.79
C ILE A 112 9.65 -16.93 -1.63
N ALA A 113 9.31 -15.76 -1.08
CA ALA A 113 10.01 -15.18 0.07
C ALA A 113 9.95 -16.11 1.30
N LEU A 114 8.82 -16.80 1.50
CA LEU A 114 8.61 -17.77 2.57
C LEU A 114 9.23 -19.15 2.29
N GLY A 115 9.79 -19.39 1.11
CA GLY A 115 10.34 -20.70 0.72
C GLY A 115 9.28 -21.79 0.52
N LEU A 116 8.02 -21.39 0.27
CA LEU A 116 6.90 -22.31 0.05
C LEU A 116 6.77 -22.75 -1.41
N SER A 117 7.36 -22.01 -2.35
CA SER A 117 7.34 -22.29 -3.78
C SER A 117 8.47 -21.55 -4.49
N GLU A 118 8.90 -22.04 -5.66
CA GLU A 118 9.81 -21.34 -6.58
C GLU A 118 9.11 -20.87 -7.86
N ASP A 119 7.88 -21.33 -8.09
CA ASP A 119 7.13 -21.03 -9.31
C ASP A 119 6.66 -19.56 -9.35
N THR A 120 6.95 -18.88 -10.46
CA THR A 120 6.63 -17.48 -10.72
C THR A 120 5.42 -17.29 -11.63
N PHE A 121 4.88 -18.37 -12.21
CA PHE A 121 3.91 -18.36 -13.32
C PHE A 121 4.38 -17.54 -14.55
N GLY A 122 5.68 -17.29 -14.67
CA GLY A 122 6.24 -16.45 -15.75
C GLY A 122 6.09 -14.95 -15.51
N ASN A 123 5.52 -14.53 -14.38
CA ASN A 123 5.41 -13.13 -13.98
C ASN A 123 6.73 -12.65 -13.33
N PRO A 124 7.50 -11.75 -13.97
CA PRO A 124 8.76 -11.26 -13.43
C PRO A 124 8.60 -10.49 -12.11
N GLY A 125 7.41 -9.91 -11.89
CA GLY A 125 7.05 -9.24 -10.65
C GLY A 125 7.15 -10.16 -9.43
N SER A 126 6.88 -11.46 -9.58
CA SER A 126 7.00 -12.46 -8.52
C SER A 126 8.40 -12.49 -7.89
N THR A 127 9.44 -12.47 -8.73
CA THR A 127 10.84 -12.49 -8.28
C THR A 127 11.24 -11.18 -7.61
N GLU A 128 10.78 -10.05 -8.15
CA GLU A 128 11.07 -8.73 -7.58
C GLU A 128 10.36 -8.53 -6.23
N TRP A 129 9.10 -8.97 -6.10
CA TRP A 129 8.37 -8.96 -4.83
C TRP A 129 9.03 -9.87 -3.79
N ALA A 130 9.47 -11.07 -4.17
CA ALA A 130 10.20 -11.96 -3.27
C ALA A 130 11.51 -11.32 -2.78
N THR A 131 12.24 -10.65 -3.68
CA THR A 131 13.48 -9.95 -3.37
C THR A 131 13.21 -8.77 -2.44
N TYR A 132 12.21 -7.94 -2.73
CA TYR A 132 11.78 -6.84 -1.87
C TYR A 132 11.44 -7.33 -0.46
N LEU A 133 10.65 -8.40 -0.34
CA LEU A 133 10.19 -8.94 0.93
C LEU A 133 11.33 -9.51 1.79
N ARG A 134 12.28 -10.24 1.19
CA ARG A 134 13.46 -10.73 1.90
C ARG A 134 14.34 -9.58 2.40
N ARG A 135 14.66 -8.63 1.52
CA ARG A 135 15.45 -7.44 1.87
C ARG A 135 14.79 -6.59 2.95
N LEU A 136 13.46 -6.48 2.94
CA LEU A 136 12.70 -5.84 3.99
C LEU A 136 12.87 -6.58 5.33
N SER A 137 12.81 -7.92 5.31
CA SER A 137 12.98 -8.78 6.49
C SER A 137 14.39 -8.75 7.05
N ASP A 138 15.38 -8.58 6.18
CA ASP A 138 16.79 -8.49 6.56
C ASP A 138 17.18 -7.08 7.04
N GLY A 139 16.23 -6.12 7.04
CA GLY A 139 16.46 -4.75 7.48
C GLY A 139 17.23 -3.88 6.48
N GLU A 140 17.39 -4.33 5.23
CA GLU A 140 18.15 -3.61 4.20
C GLU A 140 17.40 -2.43 3.56
N LEU A 141 16.12 -2.26 3.90
CA LEU A 141 15.22 -1.25 3.34
C LEU A 141 14.83 -0.19 4.39
N ASP A 142 15.72 0.12 5.32
CA ASP A 142 15.55 1.14 6.37
C ASP A 142 15.49 2.57 5.83
N ARG A 143 16.21 2.83 4.73
CA ARG A 143 16.19 4.11 4.02
C ARG A 143 15.03 4.16 3.03
N ARG A 144 14.15 5.14 3.22
CA ARG A 144 12.95 5.38 2.40
C ARG A 144 13.22 5.36 0.89
N SER A 145 14.26 6.03 0.40
CA SER A 145 14.57 6.05 -1.03
C SER A 145 14.97 4.67 -1.59
N VAL A 146 15.60 3.81 -0.78
CA VAL A 146 15.94 2.44 -1.18
C VAL A 146 14.72 1.54 -1.14
N HIS A 147 13.91 1.69 -0.09
CA HIS A 147 12.62 1.03 0.08
C HIS A 147 11.70 1.32 -1.10
N ASP A 148 11.41 2.61 -1.37
CA ASP A 148 10.49 3.07 -2.40
C ASP A 148 10.96 2.63 -3.79
N ALA A 149 12.27 2.66 -4.04
CA ALA A 149 12.82 2.18 -5.30
C ALA A 149 12.68 0.67 -5.49
N ALA A 150 12.85 -0.13 -4.42
CA ALA A 150 12.67 -1.58 -4.47
C ALA A 150 11.20 -1.96 -4.66
N TRP A 151 10.30 -1.34 -3.88
CA TRP A 151 8.86 -1.51 -4.01
C TRP A 151 8.37 -1.15 -5.43
N SER A 152 8.79 0.02 -5.93
CA SER A 152 8.41 0.53 -7.25
C SER A 152 8.91 -0.35 -8.40
N ARG A 153 10.03 -1.06 -8.25
CA ARG A 153 10.49 -2.04 -9.25
C ARG A 153 9.63 -3.29 -9.25
N ALA A 154 9.27 -3.80 -8.07
CA ALA A 154 8.43 -4.98 -7.95
C ALA A 154 7.03 -4.76 -8.54
N GLU A 155 6.40 -3.64 -8.21
CA GLU A 155 5.11 -3.28 -8.79
C GLU A 155 5.22 -3.04 -10.30
N GLN A 156 6.28 -2.36 -10.78
CA GLN A 156 6.48 -2.08 -12.21
C GLN A 156 6.57 -3.38 -13.02
N ALA A 157 7.38 -4.33 -12.55
CA ALA A 157 7.59 -5.60 -13.25
C ALA A 157 6.29 -6.41 -13.37
N ALA A 158 5.48 -6.44 -12.31
CA ALA A 158 4.18 -7.10 -12.33
C ALA A 158 3.17 -6.37 -13.23
N THR A 159 3.19 -5.03 -13.22
CA THR A 159 2.36 -4.19 -14.10
C THR A 159 2.71 -4.44 -15.56
N GLU A 160 3.98 -4.38 -15.94
CA GLU A 160 4.44 -4.59 -17.32
C GLU A 160 4.12 -5.99 -17.83
N HIS A 161 4.20 -7.00 -16.96
CA HIS A 161 3.72 -8.34 -17.27
C HIS A 161 2.23 -8.33 -17.64
N GLY A 162 1.39 -7.68 -16.83
CA GLY A 162 -0.04 -7.55 -17.11
C GLY A 162 -0.35 -6.82 -18.41
N LEU A 163 0.42 -5.79 -18.76
CA LEU A 163 0.32 -5.11 -20.06
C LEU A 163 0.61 -6.05 -21.22
N ALA A 164 1.71 -6.80 -21.11
CA ALA A 164 2.13 -7.76 -22.13
C ALA A 164 1.10 -8.89 -22.28
N LEU A 165 0.56 -9.38 -21.16
CA LEU A 165 -0.47 -10.40 -21.15
C LEU A 165 -1.77 -9.91 -21.81
N ALA A 166 -2.29 -8.75 -21.40
CA ALA A 166 -3.49 -8.16 -21.99
C ALA A 166 -3.34 -7.98 -23.51
N ASN A 167 -2.18 -7.49 -23.96
CA ASN A 167 -1.86 -7.38 -25.38
C ASN A 167 -1.82 -8.75 -26.09
N ALA A 168 -1.21 -9.76 -25.47
CA ALA A 168 -1.10 -11.10 -26.03
C ALA A 168 -2.47 -11.78 -26.23
N ILE A 169 -3.45 -11.48 -25.36
CA ILE A 169 -4.82 -11.97 -25.47
C ILE A 169 -5.77 -11.02 -26.21
N GLY A 170 -5.25 -9.94 -26.80
CA GLY A 170 -6.01 -9.02 -27.66
C GLY A 170 -6.91 -8.03 -26.92
N VAL A 171 -6.71 -7.82 -25.63
CA VAL A 171 -7.47 -6.83 -24.84
C VAL A 171 -6.68 -5.51 -24.81
N ALA A 172 -7.25 -4.47 -25.42
CA ALA A 172 -6.64 -3.15 -25.52
C ALA A 172 -7.20 -2.16 -24.48
N PRO A 173 -6.38 -1.22 -23.97
CA PRO A 173 -6.88 -0.16 -23.11
C PRO A 173 -7.73 0.85 -23.89
N THR A 174 -8.73 1.40 -23.22
CA THR A 174 -9.33 2.68 -23.61
C THR A 174 -8.31 3.81 -23.50
N ALA A 175 -8.59 4.94 -24.14
CA ALA A 175 -7.72 6.11 -24.05
C ALA A 175 -7.60 6.67 -22.62
N ALA A 176 -8.65 6.53 -21.81
CA ALA A 176 -8.65 6.93 -20.40
C ALA A 176 -7.79 5.97 -19.55
N GLU A 177 -7.92 4.65 -19.74
CA GLU A 177 -7.07 3.65 -19.08
C GLU A 177 -5.58 3.86 -19.42
N TRP A 178 -5.27 4.12 -20.70
CA TRP A 178 -3.90 4.38 -21.10
C TRP A 178 -3.31 5.64 -20.46
N ARG A 179 -4.08 6.74 -20.40
CA ARG A 179 -3.66 7.97 -19.71
C ARG A 179 -3.52 7.76 -18.21
N PHE A 180 -4.44 7.03 -17.59
CA PHE A 180 -4.36 6.66 -16.18
C PHE A 180 -3.08 5.87 -15.88
N PHE A 181 -2.76 4.89 -16.74
CA PHE A 181 -1.50 4.16 -16.67
C PHE A 181 -0.28 5.09 -16.79
N GLN A 182 -0.28 6.08 -17.69
CA GLN A 182 0.81 7.06 -17.75
C GLN A 182 0.99 7.86 -16.45
N PHE A 183 -0.09 8.19 -15.72
CA PHE A 183 0.04 8.78 -14.39
C PHE A 183 0.68 7.83 -13.38
N SER A 184 0.34 6.53 -13.41
CA SER A 184 1.03 5.52 -12.57
C SER A 184 2.54 5.43 -12.87
N GLN A 185 2.94 5.63 -14.13
CA GLN A 185 4.37 5.72 -14.50
C GLN A 185 5.05 6.90 -13.84
N VAL A 186 4.38 8.07 -13.76
CA VAL A 186 4.92 9.26 -13.08
C VAL A 186 5.04 9.03 -11.58
N TYR A 187 4.04 8.40 -10.95
CA TYR A 187 4.08 8.00 -9.55
C TYR A 187 5.30 7.12 -9.26
N ARG A 188 5.46 6.03 -10.00
CA ARG A 188 6.61 5.12 -9.85
C ARG A 188 7.94 5.78 -10.17
N TRP A 189 7.98 6.69 -11.15
CA TRP A 189 9.17 7.48 -11.45
C TRP A 189 9.54 8.38 -10.26
N ALA A 190 8.57 9.03 -9.62
CA ALA A 190 8.81 9.89 -8.47
C ALA A 190 9.40 9.11 -7.28
N MET A 191 8.89 7.89 -7.01
CA MET A 191 9.44 6.98 -6.00
C MET A 191 10.92 6.63 -6.25
N ARG A 192 11.29 6.42 -7.52
CA ARG A 192 12.67 6.06 -7.91
C ARG A 192 13.60 7.25 -8.04
N ASN A 193 13.06 8.46 -8.16
CA ASN A 193 13.81 9.69 -8.47
C ASN A 193 13.43 10.82 -7.50
N GLU A 194 13.34 10.53 -6.21
CA GLU A 194 12.91 11.46 -5.17
C GLU A 194 13.60 12.85 -5.27
N PRO A 195 14.94 12.96 -5.40
CA PRO A 195 15.59 14.28 -5.53
C PRO A 195 15.08 15.09 -6.72
N THR A 196 14.87 14.44 -7.88
CA THR A 196 14.37 15.11 -9.08
C THR A 196 12.89 15.48 -8.94
N ALA A 197 12.08 14.62 -8.32
CA ALA A 197 10.68 14.92 -8.02
C ALA A 197 10.55 16.14 -7.07
N LEU A 198 11.41 16.20 -6.05
CA LEU A 198 11.46 17.35 -5.13
C LEU A 198 11.89 18.65 -5.83
N LEU A 199 12.85 18.58 -6.75
CA LEU A 199 13.24 19.73 -7.56
C LEU A 199 12.09 20.20 -8.44
N ALA A 200 11.36 19.28 -9.08
CA ALA A 200 10.18 19.62 -9.89
C ALA A 200 9.09 20.30 -9.05
N LEU A 201 8.81 19.77 -7.85
CA LEU A 201 7.87 20.38 -6.89
C LEU A 201 8.35 21.72 -6.33
N GLY A 202 9.64 22.05 -6.44
CA GLY A 202 10.22 23.34 -6.08
C GLY A 202 10.17 24.40 -7.19
N GLY A 203 9.69 24.03 -8.39
CA GLY A 203 9.73 24.88 -9.57
C GLY A 203 8.88 26.17 -9.45
N PRO A 204 9.19 27.22 -10.22
CA PRO A 204 8.52 28.51 -10.12
C PRO A 204 7.02 28.49 -10.44
N LEU A 205 6.57 27.49 -11.22
CA LEU A 205 5.17 27.30 -11.62
C LEU A 205 4.32 26.57 -10.56
N VAL A 206 4.95 26.05 -9.49
CA VAL A 206 4.27 25.34 -8.41
C VAL A 206 3.84 26.34 -7.34
N ASN A 207 2.63 26.14 -6.79
CA ASN A 207 2.09 26.95 -5.70
C ASN A 207 3.10 27.08 -4.54
N SER A 208 3.25 28.29 -3.97
CA SER A 208 4.25 28.56 -2.92
C SER A 208 4.15 27.62 -1.73
N ARG A 209 2.93 27.28 -1.31
CA ARG A 209 2.69 26.39 -0.18
C ARG A 209 3.09 24.94 -0.48
N ILE A 210 2.86 24.48 -1.71
CA ILE A 210 3.34 23.18 -2.18
C ILE A 210 4.87 23.17 -2.19
N ARG A 211 5.51 24.25 -2.68
CA ARG A 211 6.98 24.36 -2.66
C ARG A 211 7.52 24.30 -1.23
N GLU A 212 6.90 25.01 -0.29
CA GLU A 212 7.29 25.01 1.13
C GLU A 212 7.15 23.62 1.76
N LEU A 213 6.06 22.91 1.46
CA LEU A 213 5.75 21.59 2.02
C LEU A 213 6.08 20.43 1.07
N ARG A 214 6.96 20.62 0.08
CA ARG A 214 7.25 19.61 -0.95
C ARG A 214 7.80 18.30 -0.40
N MET A 215 8.64 18.36 0.64
CA MET A 215 9.20 17.18 1.31
C MET A 215 8.11 16.34 1.97
N PRO A 216 7.33 16.86 2.94
CA PRO A 216 6.27 16.07 3.57
C PRO A 216 5.13 15.72 2.60
N PHE A 217 4.86 16.55 1.58
CA PHE A 217 3.87 16.22 0.57
C PHE A 217 4.30 15.05 -0.30
N LEU A 218 5.52 15.06 -0.85
CA LEU A 218 6.03 13.92 -1.62
C LEU A 218 6.13 12.68 -0.72
N SER A 219 6.51 12.87 0.55
CA SER A 219 6.57 11.77 1.50
C SER A 219 5.21 11.13 1.79
N TRP A 220 4.16 11.94 1.87
CA TRP A 220 2.80 11.43 1.98
C TRP A 220 2.36 10.78 0.67
N PHE A 221 2.61 11.43 -0.47
CA PHE A 221 2.14 10.98 -1.77
C PHE A 221 2.69 9.60 -2.15
N THR A 222 3.97 9.33 -1.86
CA THR A 222 4.61 8.05 -2.16
C THR A 222 4.62 7.07 -0.99
N ASP A 223 3.87 7.33 0.08
CA ASP A 223 3.78 6.40 1.20
C ASP A 223 2.97 5.15 0.82
N VAL A 224 3.65 4.00 0.76
CA VAL A 224 3.04 2.71 0.44
C VAL A 224 2.43 2.00 1.65
N THR A 225 2.62 2.56 2.85
CA THR A 225 2.15 2.00 4.12
C THR A 225 0.74 2.46 4.50
N THR A 226 0.17 3.40 3.74
CA THR A 226 -1.19 3.92 3.91
C THR A 226 -1.98 3.88 2.59
N PRO A 227 -3.29 3.58 2.63
CA PRO A 227 -4.13 3.56 1.42
C PRO A 227 -4.51 4.96 0.92
N VAL A 228 -4.55 5.96 1.81
CA VAL A 228 -5.15 7.27 1.53
C VAL A 228 -4.49 8.00 0.35
N PRO A 229 -3.16 8.14 0.27
CA PRO A 229 -2.53 8.88 -0.81
C PRO A 229 -2.76 8.25 -2.17
N ALA A 230 -2.74 6.92 -2.24
CA ALA A 230 -2.97 6.17 -3.46
C ALA A 230 -4.42 6.29 -3.93
N TYR A 231 -5.39 6.13 -3.03
CA TYR A 231 -6.81 6.35 -3.35
C TYR A 231 -7.04 7.75 -3.94
N ARG A 232 -6.54 8.80 -3.26
CA ARG A 232 -6.70 10.19 -3.72
C ARG A 232 -5.96 10.46 -5.03
N GLY A 233 -4.75 9.93 -5.17
CA GLY A 233 -3.95 10.00 -6.39
C GLY A 233 -4.63 9.32 -7.57
N CYS A 234 -5.28 8.17 -7.36
CA CYS A 234 -6.03 7.46 -8.38
C CYS A 234 -7.29 8.22 -8.79
N ALA A 235 -8.09 8.70 -7.84
CA ALA A 235 -9.27 9.52 -8.13
C ALA A 235 -8.90 10.77 -8.96
N PHE A 236 -7.81 11.44 -8.58
CA PHE A 236 -7.23 12.54 -9.34
C PHE A 236 -6.82 12.14 -10.75
N ALA A 237 -6.02 11.08 -10.88
CA ALA A 237 -5.47 10.64 -12.16
C ALA A 237 -6.57 10.16 -13.11
N TRP A 238 -7.62 9.52 -12.59
CA TRP A 238 -8.77 9.08 -13.36
C TRP A 238 -9.64 10.25 -13.82
N ALA A 239 -9.89 11.23 -12.95
CA ALA A 239 -10.59 12.44 -13.35
C ALA A 239 -9.87 13.14 -14.51
N LEU A 240 -8.54 13.27 -14.44
CA LEU A 240 -7.73 13.82 -15.52
C LEU A 240 -7.71 12.93 -16.77
N SER A 241 -7.65 11.61 -16.61
CA SER A 241 -7.58 10.68 -17.75
C SER A 241 -8.87 10.70 -18.58
N ARG A 242 -10.00 11.05 -17.98
CA ARG A 242 -11.30 11.16 -18.65
C ARG A 242 -11.52 12.49 -19.38
N LEU A 243 -10.71 13.51 -19.10
CA LEU A 243 -10.75 14.74 -19.89
C LEU A 243 -10.22 14.42 -21.29
N ASN A 244 -11.06 14.62 -22.31
CA ASN A 244 -10.58 14.75 -23.68
C ASN A 244 -9.98 16.15 -23.80
N PRO A 245 -8.65 16.34 -23.89
CA PRO A 245 -8.12 17.64 -24.23
C PRO A 245 -8.60 17.95 -25.66
N VAL A 246 -9.67 18.72 -25.78
CA VAL A 246 -10.10 19.31 -27.05
C VAL A 246 -8.91 20.12 -27.54
N GLY A 247 -8.39 19.75 -28.71
CA GLY A 247 -7.21 20.27 -29.40
C GLY A 247 -6.57 21.53 -28.79
N GLY A 248 -5.38 21.37 -28.21
CA GLY A 248 -4.58 22.51 -27.78
C GLY A 248 -3.39 22.09 -26.93
N ALA A 249 -2.30 22.84 -27.03
CA ALA A 249 -0.96 22.60 -26.46
C ALA A 249 -0.87 22.62 -24.91
N PHE A 250 -1.90 22.17 -24.18
CA PHE A 250 -1.77 21.88 -22.76
C PHE A 250 -1.19 20.47 -22.61
N SER A 251 0.13 20.40 -22.41
CA SER A 251 0.82 19.16 -22.09
C SER A 251 0.21 18.51 -20.84
N ALA A 252 0.27 17.18 -20.73
CA ALA A 252 -0.15 16.45 -19.53
C ALA A 252 0.46 17.02 -18.23
N VAL A 253 1.64 17.66 -18.35
CA VAL A 253 2.32 18.41 -17.28
C VAL A 253 1.52 19.65 -16.85
N GLY A 254 0.95 20.42 -17.78
CA GLY A 254 0.12 21.59 -17.46
C GLY A 254 -1.18 21.23 -16.73
N LEU A 255 -1.83 20.14 -17.14
CA LEU A 255 -3.01 19.61 -16.43
C LEU A 255 -2.64 19.06 -15.04
N LEU A 256 -1.52 18.35 -14.93
CA LEU A 256 -1.01 17.86 -13.65
C LEU A 256 -0.70 19.02 -12.69
N VAL A 257 -0.04 20.09 -13.16
CA VAL A 257 0.23 21.29 -12.35
C VAL A 257 -1.06 22.01 -11.95
N ALA A 258 -2.04 22.12 -12.85
CA ALA A 258 -3.29 22.80 -12.57
C ALA A 258 -4.13 22.12 -11.48
N TYR A 259 -4.07 20.78 -11.40
CA TYR A 259 -4.86 20.03 -10.41
C TYR A 259 -4.06 19.67 -9.16
N LEU A 260 -2.72 19.78 -9.17
CA LEU A 260 -1.85 19.51 -8.01
C LEU A 260 -2.34 20.16 -6.69
N PRO A 261 -2.93 21.38 -6.68
CA PRO A 261 -3.52 21.95 -5.47
C PRO A 261 -4.60 21.09 -4.81
N ASN A 262 -5.45 20.38 -5.57
CA ASN A 262 -6.51 19.55 -4.99
C ASN A 262 -5.92 18.36 -4.23
N LEU A 263 -4.94 17.67 -4.83
CA LEU A 263 -4.24 16.57 -4.19
C LEU A 263 -3.42 17.05 -2.98
N PHE A 264 -2.93 18.29 -3.03
CA PHE A 264 -2.26 18.91 -1.90
C PHE A 264 -3.21 19.27 -0.75
N ASP A 265 -4.43 19.70 -1.05
CA ASP A 265 -5.46 19.93 -0.03
C ASP A 265 -5.83 18.63 0.69
N ASP A 266 -5.93 17.50 -0.03
CA ASP A 266 -6.11 16.17 0.56
C ASP A 266 -4.96 15.82 1.52
N PHE A 267 -3.71 16.08 1.12
CA PHE A 267 -2.54 15.95 2.01
C PHE A 267 -2.68 16.79 3.28
N LEU A 268 -3.11 18.05 3.15
CA LEU A 268 -3.26 18.94 4.30
C LEU A 268 -4.34 18.46 5.26
N ILE A 269 -5.45 17.92 4.74
CA ILE A 269 -6.54 17.37 5.53
C ILE A 269 -6.08 16.10 6.25
N ASP A 270 -5.51 15.14 5.51
CA ASP A 270 -5.10 13.84 6.04
C ASP A 270 -4.02 13.98 7.12
N THR A 271 -3.09 14.91 6.94
CA THR A 271 -1.99 15.15 7.90
C THR A 271 -2.32 16.16 9.00
N GLY A 272 -3.56 16.69 9.06
CA GLY A 272 -3.96 17.71 10.03
C GLY A 272 -3.23 19.04 9.89
N ARG A 273 -2.62 19.31 8.72
CA ARG A 273 -1.85 20.53 8.39
C ARG A 273 -2.72 21.64 7.81
N THR A 274 -4.05 21.48 7.80
CA THR A 274 -4.96 22.59 7.52
C THR A 274 -4.69 23.72 8.50
N ALA A 275 -4.36 24.91 7.99
CA ALA A 275 -4.31 26.10 8.82
C ALA A 275 -5.67 26.24 9.50
N ALA A 276 -5.69 26.46 10.81
CA ALA A 276 -6.89 26.87 11.50
C ALA A 276 -7.53 28.01 10.68
N ARG A 277 -8.68 27.74 10.06
CA ARG A 277 -9.52 28.79 9.49
C ARG A 277 -9.73 29.77 10.63
N LYS A 278 -9.05 30.93 10.60
CA LYS A 278 -9.40 32.05 11.46
C LYS A 278 -10.87 32.29 11.20
N ARG A 279 -11.72 31.91 12.16
CA ARG A 279 -13.10 32.37 12.19
C ARG A 279 -12.98 33.88 12.32
N ALA A 280 -13.29 34.58 11.24
CA ALA A 280 -13.44 36.02 11.28
C ALA A 280 -14.61 36.30 12.24
N HIS A 281 -14.29 36.96 13.36
CA HIS A 281 -15.24 37.75 14.13
C HIS A 281 -15.07 39.20 13.69
#